data_AF-A0A1B8TH44-F1
#
_entry.id   AF-A0A1B8TH44-F1
#
_cell.length_a   1.000
_cell.length_b   1.000
_cell.length_c   1.000
_cell.angle_alpha   90.00
_cell.angle_beta   90.00
_cell.angle_gamma   90.00
#
_symmetry.space_group_name_H-M   'P 1'
#
loop_
_entity.id
_entity.type
_entity.pdbx_description
1 polymer ?
#
loop_
_entity_poly.entity_id
_entity_poly.type
_entity_poly.pdbx_seq_one_letter_code
_entity_poly.pdbx_strand_id
1 'polypeptide(L)'
;MQKFTVISINESTGQIVSYHVYAENSLHAFSTAAAMSDYLTMVAALPGWQEEDKGVYFPGESPVDSETALGQPEVFGAPVCQVTEAEIAEVLRAYSLRVSNTQGDSFEEMAKKLIDDLDAGDIISTAFEKVPADADAAACKKAVFDEIHAALVKEGIIEF
;
A
#
# COMPACT_ATOMS: atom_id res chain seq x y z
N MET A 1 -7.17 -13.36 4.26
CA MET A 1 -7.29 -12.08 4.99
C MET A 1 -8.77 -11.71 5.14
N GLN A 2 -9.12 -10.62 5.83
CA GLN A 2 -10.49 -10.09 5.93
C GLN A 2 -10.58 -8.73 5.24
N LYS A 3 -11.78 -8.36 4.78
CA LYS A 3 -12.05 -7.06 4.13
C LYS A 3 -12.33 -6.00 5.18
N PHE A 4 -11.79 -4.81 4.99
CA PHE A 4 -12.09 -3.64 5.80
C PHE A 4 -12.20 -2.38 4.96
N THR A 5 -13.14 -1.51 5.31
CA THR A 5 -13.14 -0.11 4.88
C THR A 5 -12.52 0.74 5.98
N VAL A 6 -11.42 1.42 5.69
CA VAL A 6 -10.81 2.41 6.58
C VAL A 6 -11.30 3.80 6.19
N ILE A 7 -11.91 4.49 7.14
CA ILE A 7 -12.31 5.88 7.03
C ILE A 7 -11.16 6.74 7.54
N SER A 8 -10.66 7.61 6.66
CA SER A 8 -9.55 8.50 6.95
C SER A 8 -9.85 9.91 6.48
N ILE A 9 -9.09 10.88 6.98
CA ILE A 9 -9.06 12.25 6.51
C ILE A 9 -7.72 12.46 5.81
N ASN A 10 -7.73 12.92 4.56
CA ASN A 10 -6.52 13.37 3.90
C ASN A 10 -6.14 14.74 4.48
N GLU A 11 -5.03 14.82 5.21
CA GLU A 11 -4.66 16.04 5.95
C GLU A 11 -4.38 17.23 5.04
N SER A 12 -3.83 16.98 3.86
CA SER A 12 -3.48 18.03 2.91
C SER A 12 -4.70 18.73 2.30
N THR A 13 -5.83 18.01 2.18
CA THR A 13 -7.04 18.50 1.50
C THR A 13 -8.24 18.65 2.43
N GLY A 14 -8.21 18.04 3.61
CA GLY A 14 -9.36 17.92 4.52
C GLY A 14 -10.47 16.99 4.03
N GLN A 15 -10.25 16.23 2.95
CA GLN A 15 -11.26 15.33 2.41
C GLN A 15 -11.38 14.06 3.25
N ILE A 16 -12.62 13.61 3.47
CA ILE A 16 -12.89 12.29 4.04
C ILE A 16 -12.80 11.27 2.91
N VAL A 17 -11.95 10.27 3.09
CA VAL A 17 -11.67 9.21 2.12
C VAL A 17 -11.95 7.84 2.73
N SER A 18 -12.30 6.88 1.88
CA SER A 18 -12.56 5.50 2.26
C SER A 18 -11.61 4.59 1.49
N TYR A 19 -10.72 3.91 2.21
CA TYR A 19 -9.81 2.93 1.64
C TYR A 19 -10.33 1.52 1.86
N HIS A 20 -10.37 0.73 0.79
CA HIS A 20 -10.71 -0.68 0.84
C HIS A 20 -9.44 -1.49 0.94
N VAL A 21 -9.26 -2.17 2.07
CA VAL A 21 -8.05 -2.92 2.38
C VAL A 21 -8.36 -4.35 2.81
N TYR A 22 -7.39 -5.23 2.64
CA TYR A 22 -7.39 -6.54 3.25
C TYR A 22 -6.44 -6.56 4.46
N ALA A 23 -6.91 -7.06 5.60
CA ALA A 23 -6.13 -7.13 6.83
C ALA A 23 -6.51 -8.34 7.69
N GLU A 24 -5.69 -8.68 8.68
CA GLU A 24 -5.99 -9.80 9.60
C GLU A 24 -7.03 -9.42 10.67
N ASN A 25 -7.03 -8.15 11.08
CA ASN A 25 -7.91 -7.58 12.10
C ASN A 25 -8.06 -6.07 11.86
N SER A 26 -8.89 -5.40 12.67
CA SER A 26 -9.18 -3.96 12.50
C SER A 26 -7.97 -3.05 12.73
N LEU A 27 -7.07 -3.39 13.66
CA LEU A 27 -5.85 -2.59 13.87
C LEU A 27 -4.89 -2.71 12.67
N HIS A 28 -4.77 -3.92 12.12
CA HIS A 28 -4.01 -4.19 10.91
C HIS A 28 -4.58 -3.51 9.66
N ALA A 29 -5.88 -3.20 9.63
CA ALA A 29 -6.44 -2.41 8.54
C ALA A 29 -5.85 -0.99 8.48
N PHE A 30 -5.50 -0.39 9.63
CA PHE A 30 -4.93 0.95 9.68
C PHE A 30 -3.53 1.02 9.06
N SER A 31 -2.60 0.13 9.46
CA SER A 31 -1.26 0.11 8.86
C SER A 31 -1.32 -0.22 7.37
N THR A 32 -2.26 -1.07 6.94
CA THR A 32 -2.46 -1.38 5.52
C THR A 32 -2.98 -0.17 4.73
N ALA A 33 -3.92 0.60 5.28
CA ALA A 33 -4.38 1.84 4.65
C ALA A 33 -3.29 2.93 4.63
N ALA A 34 -2.51 3.03 5.70
CA ALA A 34 -1.37 3.96 5.79
C ALA A 34 -0.30 3.66 4.73
N ALA A 35 -0.10 2.40 4.34
CA ALA A 35 0.81 2.04 3.26
C ALA A 35 0.36 2.52 1.86
N MET A 36 -0.92 2.89 1.70
CA MET A 36 -1.46 3.42 0.45
C MET A 36 -1.28 4.94 0.30
N SER A 37 -1.13 5.66 1.42
CA SER A 37 -0.94 7.11 1.43
C SER A 37 -0.37 7.55 2.78
N ASP A 38 0.70 8.33 2.73
CA ASP A 38 1.44 8.90 3.86
C ASP A 38 0.72 10.09 4.54
N TYR A 39 -0.25 10.72 3.88
CA TYR A 39 -0.98 11.88 4.42
C TYR A 39 -2.38 11.58 4.99
N LEU A 40 -2.59 10.41 5.60
CA LEU A 40 -3.90 10.04 6.15
C LEU A 40 -3.95 10.17 7.67
N THR A 41 -4.98 10.83 8.18
CA THR A 41 -5.43 10.67 9.57
C THR A 41 -6.51 9.59 9.60
N MET A 42 -6.19 8.42 10.14
CA MET A 42 -7.11 7.30 10.26
C MET A 42 -8.08 7.51 11.42
N VAL A 43 -9.37 7.34 11.13
CA VAL A 43 -10.45 7.59 12.10
C VAL A 43 -11.07 6.27 12.55
N ALA A 44 -11.46 5.41 11.63
CA ALA A 44 -12.14 4.16 11.95
C ALA A 44 -11.95 3.09 10.89
N ALA A 45 -12.02 1.82 11.30
CA ALA A 45 -12.07 0.65 10.44
C ALA A 45 -13.42 -0.05 10.58
N LEU A 46 -14.04 -0.37 9.46
CA LEU A 46 -15.34 -1.02 9.33
C LEU A 46 -15.14 -2.39 8.66
N PRO A 47 -15.69 -3.49 9.20
CA PRO A 47 -15.64 -4.78 8.51
C PRO A 47 -16.36 -4.78 7.16
N GLY A 48 -15.81 -5.53 6.21
CA GLY A 48 -16.33 -5.62 4.85
C GLY A 48 -16.11 -4.34 4.05
N TRP A 49 -16.78 -4.24 2.91
CA TRP A 49 -16.89 -3.00 2.13
C TRP A 49 -18.06 -2.16 2.66
N GLN A 50 -18.02 -1.84 3.96
CA GLN A 50 -19.11 -1.25 4.74
C GLN A 50 -20.34 -2.18 4.86
N GLU A 51 -20.21 -3.24 5.67
CA GLU A 51 -21.36 -4.09 6.02
C GLU A 51 -22.18 -3.50 7.16
N GLU A 52 -23.51 -3.44 6.99
CA GLU A 52 -24.44 -3.03 8.05
C GLU A 52 -24.40 -4.00 9.24
N ASP A 53 -24.77 -3.50 10.42
CA ASP A 53 -24.82 -4.24 11.69
C ASP A 53 -23.47 -4.89 12.11
N LYS A 54 -22.36 -4.41 11.54
CA LYS A 54 -21.00 -4.73 11.99
C LYS A 54 -20.45 -3.64 12.91
N GLY A 55 -19.45 -4.01 13.70
CA GLY A 55 -18.79 -3.10 14.63
C GLY A 55 -18.02 -1.99 13.92
N VAL A 56 -17.81 -0.88 14.62
CA VAL A 56 -16.90 0.20 14.23
C VAL A 56 -15.69 0.13 15.15
N TYR A 57 -14.50 0.08 14.57
CA TYR A 57 -13.26 -0.03 15.32
C TYR A 57 -12.44 1.25 15.17
N PHE A 58 -11.92 1.77 16.28
CA PHE A 58 -11.08 2.96 16.30
C PHE A 58 -9.62 2.55 16.51
N PRO A 59 -8.64 3.32 15.99
CA PRO A 59 -7.22 3.02 16.16
C PRO A 59 -6.75 3.20 17.62
N GLY A 60 -7.51 3.93 18.43
CA GLY A 60 -7.26 4.19 19.84
C GLY A 60 -8.30 5.13 20.44
N GLU A 61 -7.91 5.91 21.44
CA GLU A 61 -8.75 6.98 22.03
C GLU A 61 -8.85 8.22 21.13
N SER A 62 -7.96 8.34 20.14
CA SER A 62 -7.91 9.42 19.16
C SER A 62 -7.63 8.86 17.76
N PRO A 63 -7.88 9.66 16.70
CA PRO A 63 -7.35 9.37 15.37
C PRO A 63 -5.83 9.24 15.39
N VAL A 64 -5.29 8.52 14.40
CA VAL A 64 -3.86 8.21 14.28
C VAL A 64 -3.41 8.54 12.86
N ASP A 65 -2.26 9.20 12.70
CA ASP A 65 -1.67 9.49 11.39
C ASP A 65 -0.96 8.27 10.76
N SER A 66 -0.77 8.29 9.44
CA SER A 66 -0.12 7.21 8.69
C SER A 66 1.27 6.88 9.22
N GLU A 67 2.07 7.90 9.57
CA GLU A 67 3.43 7.72 10.10
C GLU A 67 3.40 6.91 11.40
N THR A 68 2.48 7.23 12.30
CA THR A 68 2.31 6.54 13.57
C THR A 68 1.85 5.09 13.38
N ALA A 69 0.90 4.84 12.48
CA ALA A 69 0.43 3.47 12.23
C ALA A 69 1.52 2.59 11.61
N LEU A 70 2.37 3.14 10.73
CA LEU A 70 3.50 2.44 10.14
C LEU A 70 4.67 2.31 11.12
N GLY A 71 4.86 3.28 12.01
CA GLY A 71 5.94 3.33 12.99
C GLY A 71 5.74 2.43 14.22
N GLN A 72 4.55 1.86 14.41
CA GLN A 72 4.21 0.99 15.55
C GLN A 72 3.66 -0.38 15.10
N PRO A 73 4.46 -1.20 14.39
CA PRO A 73 4.04 -2.52 13.91
C PRO A 73 3.66 -3.50 15.03
N GLU A 74 4.11 -3.28 16.27
CA GLU A 74 3.69 -4.04 17.44
C GLU A 74 2.24 -3.77 17.86
N VAL A 75 1.68 -2.62 17.47
CA VAL A 75 0.29 -2.24 17.74
C VAL A 75 -0.59 -2.53 16.53
N PHE A 76 -0.16 -2.06 15.35
CA PHE A 76 -0.96 -2.10 14.13
C PHE A 76 -0.58 -3.26 13.20
N GLY A 77 0.46 -4.03 13.48
CA GLY A 77 0.99 -5.00 12.52
C GLY A 77 1.70 -4.35 11.34
N ALA A 78 2.56 -5.11 10.66
CA ALA A 78 3.18 -4.67 9.42
C ALA A 78 2.17 -4.71 8.27
N PRO A 79 2.12 -3.73 7.37
CA PRO A 79 1.18 -3.72 6.25
C PRO A 79 1.25 -5.00 5.42
N VAL A 80 0.10 -5.52 5.01
CA VAL A 80 0.03 -6.71 4.14
C VAL A 80 0.75 -6.45 2.81
N CYS A 81 0.58 -5.24 2.27
CA CYS A 81 1.06 -4.83 0.97
C CYS A 81 1.66 -3.44 1.14
N GLN A 82 2.83 -3.22 0.55
CA GLN A 82 3.55 -1.97 0.65
C GLN A 82 4.36 -1.75 -0.62
N VAL A 83 4.47 -0.49 -1.03
CA VAL A 83 5.42 -0.07 -2.07
C VAL A 83 6.56 0.62 -1.35
N THR A 84 7.75 0.04 -1.42
CA THR A 84 8.95 0.60 -0.81
C THR A 84 10.08 0.63 -1.83
N GLU A 85 11.13 1.41 -1.57
CA GLU A 85 12.35 1.40 -2.38
C GLU A 85 12.89 -0.02 -2.60
N ALA A 86 12.78 -0.87 -1.57
CA ALA A 86 13.26 -2.26 -1.63
C ALA A 86 12.44 -3.09 -2.63
N GLU A 87 11.11 -2.97 -2.64
CA GLU A 87 10.23 -3.67 -3.59
C GLU A 87 10.44 -3.17 -5.02
N ILE A 88 10.60 -1.85 -5.22
CA ILE A 88 10.91 -1.27 -6.55
C ILE A 88 12.27 -1.78 -7.05
N ALA A 89 13.29 -1.76 -6.20
CA ALA A 89 14.61 -2.29 -6.55
C ALA A 89 14.57 -3.80 -6.82
N GLU A 90 13.72 -4.57 -6.15
CA GLU A 90 13.51 -6.00 -6.42
C GLU A 90 12.97 -6.21 -7.85
N VAL A 91 11.97 -5.42 -8.26
CA VAL A 91 11.42 -5.44 -9.64
C VAL A 91 12.49 -5.05 -10.66
N LEU A 92 13.21 -3.95 -10.43
CA LEU A 92 14.28 -3.51 -11.34
C LEU A 92 15.38 -4.58 -11.51
N ARG A 93 15.76 -5.28 -10.43
CA ARG A 93 16.72 -6.39 -10.50
C ARG A 93 16.18 -7.56 -11.31
N ALA A 94 14.93 -7.94 -11.07
CA ALA A 94 14.27 -9.05 -11.77
C ALA A 94 14.19 -8.80 -13.29
N TYR A 95 14.00 -7.55 -13.70
CA TYR A 95 13.91 -7.12 -15.09
C TYR A 95 15.16 -6.39 -15.59
N SER A 96 16.31 -6.59 -14.95
CA SER A 96 17.56 -5.83 -15.19
C SER A 96 17.99 -5.74 -16.65
N LEU A 97 17.73 -6.75 -17.47
CA LEU A 97 18.06 -6.77 -18.91
C LEU A 97 17.16 -5.86 -19.77
N ARG A 98 16.05 -5.39 -19.21
CA ARG A 98 15.00 -4.62 -19.89
C ARG A 98 14.85 -3.22 -19.32
N VAL A 99 15.63 -2.85 -18.30
CA VAL A 99 15.62 -1.51 -17.73
C VAL A 99 16.25 -0.54 -18.74
N SER A 100 15.45 0.41 -19.21
CA SER A 100 15.87 1.42 -20.17
C SER A 100 16.80 2.43 -19.50
N ASN A 101 18.08 2.42 -19.91
CA ASN A 101 19.13 3.38 -19.53
C ASN A 101 19.15 3.77 -18.04
N THR A 102 19.94 3.06 -17.24
CA THR A 102 20.15 3.36 -15.82
C THR A 102 20.87 4.69 -15.56
N GLN A 103 21.36 5.40 -16.58
CA GLN A 103 22.16 6.63 -16.44
C GLN A 103 23.40 6.51 -15.53
N GLY A 104 23.85 5.27 -15.25
CA GLY A 104 24.95 5.00 -14.32
C GLY A 104 24.52 4.84 -12.86
N ASP A 105 23.23 5.01 -12.55
CA ASP A 105 22.68 4.79 -11.22
C ASP A 105 22.57 3.28 -10.92
N SER A 106 22.74 2.94 -9.65
CA SER A 106 22.35 1.65 -9.10
C SER A 106 20.82 1.51 -9.05
N PHE A 107 20.29 0.28 -9.00
CA PHE A 107 18.84 0.08 -8.88
C PHE A 107 18.27 0.64 -7.57
N GLU A 108 19.08 0.69 -6.52
CA GLU A 108 18.75 1.32 -5.25
C GLU A 108 18.61 2.84 -5.38
N GLU A 109 19.49 3.48 -6.15
CA GLU A 109 19.40 4.92 -6.45
C GLU A 109 18.24 5.25 -7.38
N MET A 110 17.94 4.38 -8.34
CA MET A 110 16.74 4.50 -9.17
C MET A 110 15.47 4.37 -8.33
N ALA A 111 15.39 3.35 -7.46
CA ALA A 111 14.22 3.13 -6.62
C ALA A 111 13.91 4.32 -5.70
N LYS A 112 14.93 4.99 -5.17
CA LYS A 112 14.79 6.22 -4.38
C LYS A 112 14.18 7.39 -5.13
N LYS A 113 14.41 7.49 -6.43
CA LYS A 113 13.81 8.55 -7.26
C LYS A 113 12.38 8.19 -7.62
N LEU A 114 12.15 6.91 -7.90
CA LEU A 114 10.88 6.40 -8.40
C LEU A 114 9.81 6.24 -7.32
N ILE A 115 10.20 6.08 -6.05
CA ILE A 115 9.21 5.93 -4.96
C ILE A 115 8.27 7.14 -4.86
N ASP A 116 8.78 8.35 -5.14
CA ASP A 116 8.00 9.58 -5.12
C ASP A 116 7.16 9.78 -6.41
N ASP A 117 7.58 9.16 -7.52
CA ASP A 117 6.90 9.24 -8.82
C ASP A 117 5.78 8.20 -8.96
N LEU A 118 5.87 7.08 -8.25
CA LEU A 118 4.90 5.99 -8.29
C LEU A 118 3.75 6.24 -7.29
N ASP A 119 2.52 6.11 -7.78
CA ASP A 119 1.33 6.16 -6.92
C ASP A 119 1.18 4.84 -6.15
N ALA A 120 1.71 4.79 -4.93
CA ALA A 120 1.62 3.62 -4.05
C ALA A 120 0.17 3.22 -3.77
N GLY A 121 -0.75 4.19 -3.68
CA GLY A 121 -2.17 3.94 -3.44
C GLY A 121 -2.85 3.27 -4.62
N ASP A 122 -2.59 3.73 -5.84
CA ASP A 122 -3.09 3.12 -7.08
C ASP A 122 -2.53 1.69 -7.26
N ILE A 123 -1.23 1.51 -7.02
CA ILE A 123 -0.56 0.21 -7.10
C ILE A 123 -1.17 -0.79 -6.11
N ILE A 124 -1.29 -0.40 -4.84
CA ILE A 124 -1.81 -1.30 -3.79
C ILE A 124 -3.31 -1.57 -4.00
N SER A 125 -4.10 -0.56 -4.39
CA SER A 125 -5.53 -0.76 -4.66
C SER A 125 -5.75 -1.72 -5.83
N THR A 126 -5.00 -1.55 -6.93
CA THR A 126 -5.05 -2.44 -8.09
C THR A 126 -4.56 -3.85 -7.73
N ALA A 127 -3.52 -3.97 -6.91
CA ALA A 127 -3.06 -5.26 -6.41
C ALA A 127 -4.17 -5.96 -5.61
N PHE A 128 -4.90 -5.24 -4.75
CA PHE A 128 -6.01 -5.80 -3.98
C PHE A 128 -7.19 -6.27 -4.83
N GLU A 129 -7.45 -5.67 -5.99
CA GLU A 129 -8.46 -6.16 -6.93
C GLU A 129 -8.09 -7.51 -7.56
N LYS A 130 -6.78 -7.77 -7.71
CA LYS A 130 -6.24 -8.98 -8.33
C LYS A 130 -6.03 -10.13 -7.34
N VAL A 131 -5.95 -9.82 -6.05
CA VAL A 131 -5.72 -10.80 -4.99
C VAL A 131 -7.05 -11.46 -4.55
N PRO A 132 -7.14 -12.81 -4.53
CA PRO A 132 -8.30 -13.52 -4.00
C PRO A 132 -8.60 -13.15 -2.55
N ALA A 133 -9.87 -13.14 -2.15
CA ALA A 133 -10.29 -12.72 -0.80
C ALA A 133 -9.69 -13.57 0.33
N ASP A 134 -9.34 -14.83 0.06
CA ASP A 134 -8.73 -15.80 0.97
C ASP A 134 -7.20 -15.86 0.87
N ALA A 135 -6.59 -15.03 0.03
CA ALA A 135 -5.16 -15.03 -0.18
C ALA A 135 -4.39 -14.61 1.09
N ASP A 136 -3.10 -14.95 1.08
CA ASP A 136 -2.13 -14.61 2.11
C ASP A 136 -1.29 -13.37 1.73
N ALA A 137 -0.44 -12.92 2.66
CA ALA A 137 0.44 -11.79 2.43
C ALA A 137 1.43 -12.02 1.26
N ALA A 138 1.82 -13.28 1.00
CA ALA A 138 2.73 -13.62 -0.09
C ALA A 138 2.07 -13.39 -1.46
N ALA A 139 0.79 -13.73 -1.59
CA ALA A 139 0.01 -13.42 -2.78
C ALA A 139 -0.12 -11.91 -3.00
N CYS A 140 -0.30 -11.12 -1.94
CA CYS A 140 -0.33 -9.66 -2.09
C CYS A 140 1.03 -9.08 -2.49
N LYS A 141 2.12 -9.52 -1.88
CA LYS A 141 3.47 -9.08 -2.28
C LYS A 141 3.72 -9.38 -3.76
N LYS A 142 3.31 -10.55 -4.24
CA LYS A 142 3.40 -10.88 -5.67
C LYS A 142 2.55 -9.95 -6.54
N ALA A 143 1.30 -9.67 -6.14
CA ALA A 143 0.44 -8.76 -6.89
C ALA A 143 1.02 -7.34 -6.95
N VAL A 144 1.56 -6.83 -5.82
CA VAL A 144 2.26 -5.54 -5.78
C VAL A 144 3.48 -5.55 -6.69
N PHE A 145 4.28 -6.62 -6.68
CA PHE A 145 5.43 -6.76 -7.57
C PHE A 145 5.01 -6.65 -9.05
N ASP A 146 3.94 -7.35 -9.44
CA ASP A 146 3.39 -7.34 -10.80
C ASP A 146 2.87 -5.93 -11.18
N GLU A 147 2.23 -5.23 -10.24
CA GLU A 147 1.75 -3.85 -10.46
C GLU A 147 2.87 -2.80 -10.50
N ILE A 148 3.91 -2.92 -9.66
CA ILE A 148 5.10 -2.07 -9.75
C ILE A 148 5.73 -2.25 -11.13
N HIS A 149 5.90 -3.48 -11.60
CA HIS A 149 6.39 -3.74 -12.96
C HIS A 149 5.51 -3.08 -14.02
N ALA A 150 4.18 -3.22 -13.94
CA ALA A 150 3.26 -2.59 -14.87
C ALA A 150 3.38 -1.04 -14.86
N ALA A 151 3.54 -0.43 -13.69
CA ALA A 151 3.75 1.01 -13.55
C ALA A 151 5.09 1.44 -14.17
N LEU A 152 6.18 0.72 -13.90
CA LEU A 152 7.50 1.01 -14.49
C LEU A 152 7.52 0.86 -16.01
N VAL A 153 6.76 -0.09 -16.57
CA VAL A 153 6.58 -0.24 -18.02
C VAL A 153 5.80 0.95 -18.59
N LYS A 154 4.75 1.41 -17.91
CA LYS A 154 3.94 2.57 -18.31
C LYS A 154 4.76 3.86 -18.33
N GLU A 155 5.67 4.03 -17.36
CA GLU A 155 6.62 5.14 -17.30
C GLU A 155 7.80 4.99 -18.30
N GLY A 156 7.90 3.86 -19.01
CA GLY A 156 8.93 3.61 -20.00
C GLY A 156 10.32 3.31 -19.41
N ILE A 157 10.37 2.89 -18.14
CA ILE A 157 11.59 2.50 -17.40
C ILE A 157 11.94 1.03 -17.64
N ILE A 158 10.96 0.19 -17.97
CA ILE A 158 11.15 -1.20 -18.36
C ILE A 158 10.53 -1.42 -19.75
N GLU A 159 11.25 -2.09 -20.64
CA GLU A 159 10.75 -2.45 -21.97
C GLU A 159 9.76 -3.64 -21.92
N PHE A 160 8.69 -3.55 -22.71
CA PHE A 160 7.56 -4.50 -22.81
C PHE A 160 7.95 -5.92 -23.16
#